data_AF-A0AAN4ADE0-F1
#
_entry.id   AF-A0AAN4ADE0-F1
#
_cell.length_a   1.000
_cell.length_b   1.000
_cell.length_c   1.000
_cell.angle_alpha   90.00
_cell.angle_beta   90.00
_cell.angle_gamma   90.00
#
_symmetry.space_group_name_H-M   'P 1'
#
loop_
_entity.id
_entity.type
_entity.pdbx_description
1 polymer ?
#
loop_
_entity_poly.entity_id
_entity_poly.type
_entity_poly.pdbx_seq_one_letter_code
_entity_poly.pdbx_strand_id
1 'polypeptide(L)'
;MRRLYISASVSVPTKQSQSIPITLAGRTIEKAQEKEGLLVFLGMKSVNDYTLNILGQNVSRVTTGKKPYDLLFLNDDTKQDFDKRKMEFTYPGANKSHLQSSNSDVVAAAAISITATEMKTILPDDLTPGKYKKIYLSGDGSAGLPLLKCGDEFLSPTDIVDRIVQHNLHMIVITWPQELFI
;
A
#
# COMPACT_ATOMS: atom_id res chain seq x y z
N MET A 1 28.76 -55.93 22.30
CA MET A 1 27.79 -54.91 21.82
C MET A 1 28.54 -53.60 21.53
N ARG A 2 28.72 -53.23 20.25
CA ARG A 2 29.29 -51.93 19.84
C ARG A 2 28.15 -51.05 19.35
N ARG A 3 27.93 -49.88 19.97
CA ARG A 3 27.02 -48.85 19.46
C ARG A 3 27.73 -48.04 18.38
N LEU A 4 27.18 -48.02 17.17
CA LEU A 4 27.52 -47.04 16.14
C LEU A 4 26.70 -45.77 16.41
N TYR A 5 27.39 -44.64 16.59
CA TYR A 5 26.75 -43.31 16.56
C TYR A 5 26.56 -42.93 15.09
N ILE A 6 25.31 -42.79 14.65
CA ILE A 6 24.98 -42.17 13.37
C ILE A 6 24.80 -40.68 13.64
N SER A 7 25.71 -39.86 13.11
CA SER A 7 25.55 -38.41 13.05
C SER A 7 24.64 -38.09 11.87
N ALA A 8 23.45 -37.56 12.14
CA ALA A 8 22.57 -37.01 11.11
C ALA A 8 22.83 -35.50 11.01
N SER A 9 23.60 -35.10 10.00
CA SER A 9 23.73 -33.68 9.62
C SER A 9 22.41 -33.25 8.96
N VAL A 10 21.53 -32.58 9.71
CA VAL A 10 20.33 -31.97 9.14
C VAL A 10 20.72 -30.59 8.60
N SER A 11 20.99 -30.51 7.31
CA SER A 11 21.09 -29.24 6.60
C SER A 11 19.71 -28.59 6.53
N VAL A 12 19.57 -27.43 7.17
CA VAL A 12 18.40 -26.54 7.08
C VAL A 12 18.20 -26.15 5.61
N PRO A 13 17.00 -26.24 5.03
CA PRO A 13 16.75 -25.67 3.71
C PRO A 13 16.79 -24.15 3.85
N THR A 14 17.88 -23.53 3.39
CA THR A 14 17.95 -22.09 3.18
C THR A 14 16.86 -21.74 2.17
N LYS A 15 15.90 -20.90 2.56
CA LYS A 15 14.92 -20.29 1.66
C LYS A 15 15.67 -19.50 0.58
N GLN A 16 16.04 -20.14 -0.52
CA GLN A 16 16.18 -19.47 -1.79
C GLN A 16 14.87 -19.70 -2.53
N SER A 17 14.04 -18.66 -2.55
CA SER A 17 12.92 -18.56 -3.47
C SER A 17 13.48 -18.45 -4.88
N GLN A 18 13.91 -19.58 -5.46
CA GLN A 18 14.23 -19.66 -6.87
C GLN A 18 12.92 -19.54 -7.64
N SER A 19 12.74 -18.41 -8.29
CA SER A 19 11.64 -18.13 -9.20
C SER A 19 11.63 -19.17 -10.31
N ILE A 20 10.56 -19.97 -10.39
CA ILE A 20 10.36 -20.90 -11.50
C ILE A 20 9.96 -20.07 -12.73
N PRO A 21 10.75 -20.04 -13.81
CA PRO A 21 10.37 -19.37 -15.05
C PRO A 21 9.24 -20.15 -15.73
N ILE A 22 8.16 -19.46 -16.09
CA ILE A 22 7.06 -20.04 -16.87
C ILE A 22 7.38 -19.80 -18.35
N THR A 23 7.77 -20.86 -19.06
CA THR A 23 8.05 -20.79 -20.49
C THR A 23 6.73 -20.82 -21.26
N LEU A 24 6.32 -19.68 -21.83
CA LEU A 24 5.23 -19.62 -22.81
C LEU A 24 5.83 -19.32 -24.18
N ALA A 25 5.69 -20.26 -25.12
CA ALA A 25 6.09 -20.09 -26.53
C ALA A 25 7.53 -19.57 -26.77
N GLY A 26 8.52 -20.14 -26.05
CA GLY A 26 9.94 -19.88 -26.32
C GLY A 26 10.46 -18.49 -25.95
N ARG A 27 9.65 -17.65 -25.29
CA ARG A 27 10.08 -16.38 -24.72
C ARG A 27 10.16 -16.51 -23.20
N THR A 28 11.37 -16.36 -22.65
CA THR A 28 11.55 -16.17 -21.21
C THR A 28 11.01 -14.78 -20.88
N ILE A 29 9.77 -14.70 -20.41
CA ILE A 29 9.27 -13.49 -19.79
C ILE A 29 9.84 -13.50 -18.38
N GLU A 30 10.90 -12.73 -18.15
CA GLU A 30 11.27 -12.40 -16.77
C GLU A 30 10.01 -11.84 -16.11
N LYS A 31 9.54 -12.46 -15.04
CA LYS A 31 8.54 -11.84 -14.17
C LYS A 31 9.22 -10.59 -13.61
N ALA A 32 9.01 -9.45 -14.27
CA ALA A 32 9.38 -8.16 -13.72
C ALA A 32 8.79 -8.12 -12.30
N GLN A 33 9.64 -7.82 -11.31
CA GLN A 33 9.20 -7.69 -9.92
C GLN A 33 7.97 -6.78 -9.90
N GLU A 34 6.87 -7.27 -9.33
CA GLU A 34 5.60 -6.56 -9.33
C GLU A 34 5.76 -5.30 -8.47
N LYS A 35 6.05 -4.17 -9.13
CA LYS A 35 6.21 -2.88 -8.45
C LYS A 35 4.89 -2.46 -7.84
N GLU A 36 4.94 -2.00 -6.59
CA GLU A 36 3.74 -1.72 -5.79
C GLU A 36 3.07 -0.40 -6.21
N GLY A 37 1.78 -0.26 -5.87
CA GLY A 37 1.11 1.03 -5.93
C GLY A 37 1.27 1.76 -4.60
N LEU A 38 1.28 3.09 -4.65
CA LEU A 38 1.32 3.96 -3.47
C LEU A 38 0.05 4.80 -3.43
N LEU A 39 -0.65 4.81 -2.30
CA LEU A 39 -1.70 5.77 -2.04
C LEU A 39 -1.07 7.03 -1.44
N VAL A 40 -1.49 8.22 -1.89
CA VAL A 40 -0.95 9.50 -1.44
C VAL A 40 -2.08 10.35 -0.89
N PHE A 41 -1.98 10.73 0.38
CA PHE A 41 -2.87 11.71 1.00
C PHE A 41 -2.21 13.09 0.96
N LEU A 42 -2.80 14.00 0.18
CA LEU A 42 -2.23 15.33 -0.03
C LEU A 42 -2.66 16.34 1.04
N GLY A 43 -3.66 16.06 1.86
CA GLY A 43 -4.11 16.97 2.92
C GLY A 43 -3.02 17.21 3.97
N MET A 44 -2.96 18.43 4.52
CA MET A 44 -1.91 18.87 5.45
C MET A 44 -2.45 19.33 6.82
N LYS A 45 -3.76 19.55 6.96
CA LYS A 45 -4.42 20.03 8.18
C LYS A 45 -4.84 18.90 9.11
N SER A 46 -5.77 18.05 8.66
CA SER A 46 -6.25 16.89 9.42
C SER A 46 -6.92 15.90 8.49
N VAL A 47 -6.86 14.62 8.86
CA VAL A 47 -7.62 13.56 8.19
C VAL A 47 -9.05 13.51 8.70
N ASN A 48 -9.26 13.72 10.01
CA ASN A 48 -10.58 13.77 10.63
C ASN A 48 -11.45 12.54 10.24
N ASP A 49 -12.75 12.75 9.99
CA ASP A 49 -13.71 11.71 9.58
C ASP A 49 -13.40 11.06 8.22
N TYR A 50 -12.43 11.60 7.47
CA TYR A 50 -11.99 11.06 6.17
C TYR A 50 -11.22 9.74 6.30
N THR A 51 -10.91 9.31 7.52
CA THR A 51 -10.20 8.06 7.81
C THR A 51 -10.86 6.86 7.14
N LEU A 52 -12.19 6.73 7.23
CA LEU A 52 -12.92 5.62 6.61
C LEU A 52 -12.85 5.66 5.08
N ASN A 53 -12.86 6.84 4.46
CA ASN A 53 -12.73 6.99 3.01
C ASN A 53 -11.37 6.48 2.51
N ILE A 54 -10.29 6.75 3.26
CA ILE A 54 -8.95 6.24 2.96
C ILE A 54 -8.91 4.70 3.11
N LEU A 55 -9.46 4.16 4.20
CA LEU A 55 -9.54 2.71 4.41
C LEU A 55 -10.38 2.04 3.31
N GLY A 56 -11.50 2.66 2.93
CA GLY A 56 -12.43 2.20 1.91
C GLY A 56 -11.78 1.98 0.55
N GLN A 57 -10.84 2.85 0.15
CA GLN A 57 -10.11 2.73 -1.11
C GLN A 57 -9.28 1.44 -1.22
N ASN A 58 -8.97 0.79 -0.09
CA ASN A 58 -8.21 -0.47 -0.06
C ASN A 58 -9.09 -1.72 0.09
N VAL A 59 -10.41 -1.58 0.32
CA VAL A 59 -11.32 -2.72 0.54
C VAL A 59 -11.27 -3.73 -0.59
N SER A 60 -11.34 -3.28 -1.85
CA SER A 60 -11.29 -4.16 -3.02
C SER A 60 -9.98 -4.95 -3.10
N ARG A 61 -8.86 -4.38 -2.63
CA ARG A 61 -7.59 -5.10 -2.60
C ARG A 61 -7.61 -6.21 -1.57
N VAL A 62 -8.05 -5.89 -0.34
CA VAL A 62 -8.12 -6.85 0.75
C VAL A 62 -9.07 -8.00 0.42
N THR A 63 -10.27 -7.70 -0.10
CA THR A 63 -11.24 -8.75 -0.48
C THR A 63 -10.75 -9.64 -1.62
N THR A 64 -9.86 -9.14 -2.48
CA THR A 64 -9.20 -9.92 -3.55
C THR A 64 -7.88 -10.57 -3.11
N GLY A 65 -7.58 -10.56 -1.81
CA GLY A 65 -6.38 -11.20 -1.24
C GLY A 65 -5.07 -10.45 -1.50
N LYS A 66 -5.13 -9.21 -1.99
CA LYS A 66 -3.96 -8.36 -2.22
C LYS A 66 -3.68 -7.53 -0.96
N LYS A 67 -2.38 -7.24 -0.72
CA LYS A 67 -1.96 -6.31 0.32
C LYS A 67 -2.57 -4.91 0.06
N PRO A 68 -3.05 -4.19 1.09
CA PRO A 68 -3.34 -2.77 0.99
C PRO A 68 -2.16 -2.01 0.40
N TYR A 69 -2.43 -0.92 -0.31
CA TYR A 69 -1.38 0.02 -0.68
C TYR A 69 -0.74 0.61 0.58
N ASP A 70 0.57 0.87 0.53
CA ASP A 70 1.19 1.76 1.51
C ASP A 70 0.61 3.18 1.29
N LEU A 71 0.51 3.97 2.37
CA LEU A 71 -0.10 5.29 2.38
C LEU A 71 0.94 6.36 2.75
N LEU A 72 1.22 7.25 1.81
CA LEU A 72 2.10 8.39 2.00
C LEU A 72 1.33 9.60 2.51
N PHE A 73 1.82 10.18 3.60
CA PHE A 73 1.43 11.51 4.10
C PHE A 73 2.53 12.53 3.80
N LEU A 74 2.16 13.80 3.68
CA LEU A 74 3.13 14.88 3.42
C LEU A 74 3.78 15.44 4.69
N ASN A 75 3.17 15.21 5.85
CA ASN A 75 3.68 15.64 7.15
C ASN A 75 3.33 14.62 8.24
N ASP A 76 4.05 14.71 9.36
CA ASP A 76 3.89 13.77 10.47
C ASP A 76 2.57 13.98 11.24
N ASP A 77 2.10 15.23 11.37
CA ASP A 77 0.86 15.56 12.08
C ASP A 77 -0.34 14.78 11.50
N THR A 78 -0.57 14.88 10.19
CA THR A 78 -1.67 14.17 9.51
C THR A 78 -1.48 12.65 9.49
N LYS A 79 -0.23 12.18 9.44
CA LYS A 79 0.09 10.76 9.56
C LYS A 79 -0.30 10.22 10.93
N GLN A 80 0.11 10.88 12.00
CA GLN A 80 -0.23 10.48 13.38
C GLN A 80 -1.74 10.56 13.63
N ASP A 81 -2.37 11.61 13.10
CA ASP A 81 -3.81 11.84 13.15
C ASP A 81 -4.60 10.67 12.54
N PHE A 82 -4.14 10.15 11.39
CA PHE A 82 -4.68 8.95 10.77
C PHE A 82 -4.34 7.67 11.54
N ASP A 83 -3.08 7.48 11.92
CA ASP A 83 -2.62 6.28 12.62
C ASP A 83 -3.37 6.07 13.94
N LYS A 84 -3.75 7.17 14.62
CA LYS A 84 -4.61 7.14 15.80
C LYS A 84 -6.04 6.73 15.45
N ARG A 85 -6.69 7.43 14.50
CA ARG A 85 -8.11 7.20 14.18
C ARG A 85 -8.38 5.87 13.49
N LYS A 86 -7.45 5.36 12.67
CA LYS A 86 -7.67 4.10 11.95
C LYS A 86 -7.88 2.92 12.93
N MET A 87 -7.37 3.03 14.15
CA MET A 87 -7.57 2.01 15.20
C MET A 87 -9.03 1.86 15.64
N GLU A 88 -9.85 2.91 15.51
CA GLU A 88 -11.29 2.86 15.79
C GLU A 88 -12.05 1.90 14.86
N PHE A 89 -11.45 1.59 13.71
CA PHE A 89 -12.00 0.68 12.71
C PHE A 89 -11.44 -0.74 12.80
N THR A 90 -10.63 -1.02 13.83
CA THR A 90 -10.13 -2.36 14.13
C THR A 90 -11.02 -3.04 15.17
N TYR A 91 -11.14 -4.36 15.09
CA TYR A 91 -11.84 -5.13 16.12
C TYR A 91 -11.12 -6.46 16.42
N PRO A 92 -11.15 -6.93 17.68
CA PRO A 92 -10.53 -8.19 18.06
C PRO A 92 -11.10 -9.38 17.27
N GLY A 93 -10.21 -10.20 16.72
CA GLY A 93 -10.59 -11.43 16.01
C GLY A 93 -10.86 -11.26 14.50
N ALA A 94 -10.77 -10.04 13.96
CA ALA A 94 -10.78 -9.82 12.51
C ALA A 94 -9.71 -10.69 11.84
N ASN A 95 -10.11 -11.53 10.89
CA ASN A 95 -9.22 -12.45 10.21
C ASN A 95 -9.63 -12.63 8.75
N LYS A 96 -8.71 -13.18 7.93
CA LYS A 96 -8.92 -13.34 6.49
C LYS A 96 -10.02 -14.34 6.12
N SER A 97 -10.41 -15.25 7.02
CA SER A 97 -11.52 -16.17 6.77
C SER A 97 -12.88 -15.45 6.74
N HIS A 98 -13.02 -14.34 7.48
CA HIS A 98 -14.23 -13.51 7.44
C HIS A 98 -14.48 -12.87 6.07
N LEU A 99 -13.45 -12.74 5.22
CA LEU A 99 -13.59 -12.26 3.85
C LEU A 99 -14.32 -13.25 2.92
N GLN A 100 -14.47 -14.51 3.35
CA GLN A 100 -15.20 -15.56 2.62
C GLN A 100 -16.64 -15.76 3.15
N SER A 101 -17.10 -14.88 4.05
CA SER A 101 -18.46 -14.93 4.59
C SER A 101 -19.49 -14.67 3.50
N SER A 102 -20.65 -15.32 3.59
CA SER A 102 -21.82 -15.00 2.76
C SER A 102 -22.54 -13.72 3.20
N ASN A 103 -22.21 -13.18 4.39
CA ASN A 103 -22.75 -11.91 4.89
C ASN A 103 -21.82 -10.76 4.48
N SER A 104 -22.32 -9.84 3.64
CA SER A 104 -21.57 -8.69 3.12
C SER A 104 -21.09 -7.75 4.21
N ASP A 105 -21.85 -7.58 5.30
CA ASP A 105 -21.50 -6.67 6.39
C ASP A 105 -20.29 -7.21 7.17
N VAL A 106 -20.23 -8.54 7.35
CA VAL A 106 -19.08 -9.22 7.93
C VAL A 106 -17.84 -9.07 7.03
N VAL A 107 -18.01 -9.22 5.71
CA VAL A 107 -16.91 -9.03 4.75
C VAL A 107 -16.41 -7.60 4.76
N ALA A 108 -17.31 -6.60 4.75
CA ALA A 108 -16.95 -5.19 4.76
C ALA A 108 -16.22 -4.81 6.06
N ALA A 109 -16.76 -5.19 7.22
CA ALA A 109 -16.13 -4.93 8.52
C ALA A 109 -14.74 -5.58 8.62
N ALA A 110 -14.61 -6.84 8.17
CA ALA A 110 -13.33 -7.54 8.15
C ALA A 110 -12.33 -6.87 7.21
N ALA A 111 -12.75 -6.48 6.01
CA ALA A 111 -11.87 -5.83 5.03
C ALA A 111 -11.35 -4.48 5.53
N ILE A 112 -12.20 -3.68 6.16
CA ILE A 112 -11.81 -2.41 6.77
C ILE A 112 -10.84 -2.62 7.94
N SER A 113 -11.14 -3.56 8.85
CA SER A 113 -10.29 -3.87 10.01
C SER A 113 -8.91 -4.41 9.59
N ILE A 114 -8.87 -5.31 8.60
CA ILE A 114 -7.62 -5.81 8.01
C ILE A 114 -6.85 -4.67 7.34
N THR A 115 -7.53 -3.79 6.60
CA THR A 115 -6.89 -2.62 5.99
C THR A 115 -6.25 -1.72 7.04
N ALA A 116 -6.99 -1.37 8.09
CA ALA A 116 -6.50 -0.50 9.16
C ALA A 116 -5.26 -1.09 9.87
N THR A 117 -5.22 -2.43 10.00
CA THR A 117 -4.13 -3.17 10.65
C THR A 117 -2.91 -3.36 9.73
N GLU A 118 -3.12 -3.75 8.47
CA GLU A 118 -2.04 -4.13 7.54
C GLU A 118 -1.49 -2.95 6.72
N MET A 119 -2.23 -1.85 6.60
CA MET A 119 -1.78 -0.68 5.85
C MET A 119 -0.66 0.06 6.57
N LYS A 120 0.49 0.16 5.88
CA LYS A 120 1.65 0.91 6.35
C LYS A 120 1.50 2.37 5.96
N THR A 121 1.69 3.27 6.92
CA THR A 121 1.83 4.71 6.68
C THR A 121 3.30 5.09 6.57
N ILE A 122 3.62 6.03 5.70
CA ILE A 122 5.00 6.49 5.43
C ILE A 122 5.04 8.00 5.22
N LEU A 123 6.22 8.59 5.42
CA LEU A 123 6.55 9.97 5.05
C LEU A 123 7.43 10.00 3.79
N PRO A 124 7.65 11.18 3.17
CA PRO A 124 8.46 11.27 1.96
C PRO A 124 9.89 10.74 2.15
N ASP A 125 10.47 10.90 3.34
CA ASP A 125 11.81 10.41 3.67
C ASP A 125 11.88 8.88 3.77
N ASP A 126 10.75 8.20 3.98
CA ASP A 126 10.67 6.73 4.02
C ASP A 126 10.54 6.11 2.61
N LEU A 127 10.43 6.94 1.56
CA LEU A 127 10.24 6.46 0.20
C LEU A 127 11.50 5.76 -0.31
N THR A 128 11.34 4.51 -0.72
CA THR A 128 12.38 3.77 -1.42
C THR A 128 12.25 4.02 -2.92
N PRO A 129 13.25 4.63 -3.59
CA PRO A 129 13.23 4.82 -5.04
C PRO A 129 13.01 3.51 -5.78
N GLY A 130 12.19 3.55 -6.83
CA GLY A 130 11.94 2.39 -7.70
C GLY A 130 10.99 1.31 -7.13
N LYS A 131 10.61 1.38 -5.84
CA LYS A 131 9.65 0.44 -5.22
C LYS A 131 8.24 0.57 -5.82
N TYR A 132 7.77 1.82 -5.96
CA TYR A 132 6.42 2.11 -6.43
C TYR A 132 6.41 2.46 -7.92
N LYS A 133 5.44 1.92 -8.66
CA LYS A 133 5.26 2.20 -10.11
C LYS A 133 4.12 3.15 -10.41
N LYS A 134 3.17 3.29 -9.48
CA LYS A 134 1.99 4.13 -9.63
C LYS A 134 1.69 4.82 -8.32
N ILE A 135 1.31 6.09 -8.42
CA ILE A 135 0.72 6.84 -7.32
C ILE A 135 -0.78 6.98 -7.57
N TYR A 136 -1.57 6.82 -6.52
CA TYR A 136 -2.99 7.09 -6.49
C TYR A 136 -3.21 8.23 -5.51
N LEU A 137 -3.90 9.29 -5.93
CA LEU A 137 -4.23 10.40 -5.05
C LEU A 137 -5.52 10.04 -4.30
N SER A 138 -5.45 10.07 -2.97
CA SER A 138 -6.59 9.84 -2.09
C SER A 138 -7.36 11.15 -1.92
N GLY A 139 -8.65 11.13 -2.25
CA GLY A 139 -9.53 12.28 -2.10
C GLY A 139 -10.89 12.03 -2.76
N ASP A 140 -11.90 12.79 -2.33
CA ASP A 140 -13.25 12.75 -2.91
C ASP A 140 -13.42 13.92 -3.87
N GLY A 141 -13.86 13.65 -5.10
CA GLY A 141 -14.23 14.70 -6.03
C GLY A 141 -15.44 15.49 -5.53
N SER A 142 -15.41 16.81 -5.66
CA SER A 142 -16.57 17.67 -5.38
C SER A 142 -17.46 17.78 -6.62
N ALA A 143 -18.74 17.46 -6.49
CA ALA A 143 -19.66 17.49 -7.63
C ALA A 143 -19.81 18.93 -8.17
N GLY A 144 -19.53 19.11 -9.47
CA GLY A 144 -19.66 20.41 -10.15
C GLY A 144 -18.53 21.40 -9.87
N LEU A 145 -17.52 21.04 -9.08
CA LEU A 145 -16.36 21.89 -8.78
C LEU A 145 -15.07 21.14 -9.09
N PRO A 146 -14.03 21.82 -9.61
CA PRO A 146 -12.72 21.21 -9.85
C PRO A 146 -11.92 21.11 -8.54
N LEU A 147 -12.51 20.54 -7.49
CA LEU A 147 -11.93 20.45 -6.16
C LEU A 147 -11.86 18.99 -5.71
N LEU A 148 -10.73 18.62 -5.13
CA LEU A 148 -10.53 17.34 -4.46
C LEU A 148 -10.58 17.54 -2.95
N LYS A 149 -11.54 16.93 -2.26
CA LYS A 149 -11.59 16.92 -0.80
C LYS A 149 -10.59 15.91 -0.25
N CYS A 150 -9.63 16.37 0.54
CA CYS A 150 -8.62 15.55 1.20
C CYS A 150 -8.63 15.87 2.71
N GLY A 151 -9.36 15.07 3.50
CA GLY A 151 -9.56 15.40 4.92
C GLY A 151 -10.42 16.66 5.08
N ASP A 152 -9.93 17.59 5.90
CA ASP A 152 -10.57 18.89 6.15
C ASP A 152 -10.20 19.98 5.12
N GLU A 153 -9.61 19.60 4.00
CA GLU A 153 -9.20 20.52 2.94
C GLU A 153 -9.88 20.23 1.61
N PHE A 154 -10.10 21.29 0.83
CA PHE A 154 -10.40 21.21 -0.59
C PHE A 154 -9.18 21.70 -1.36
N LEU A 155 -8.69 20.85 -2.27
CA LEU A 155 -7.52 21.12 -3.10
C LEU A 155 -7.98 21.46 -4.51
N SER A 156 -7.53 22.62 -4.99
CA SER A 156 -7.62 22.97 -6.40
C SER A 156 -6.57 22.19 -7.22
N PRO A 157 -6.66 22.20 -8.57
CA PRO A 157 -5.64 21.57 -9.41
C PRO A 157 -4.24 22.14 -9.16
N THR A 158 -4.13 23.44 -8.90
CA THR A 158 -2.87 24.11 -8.57
C THR A 158 -2.31 23.59 -7.24
N ASP A 159 -3.14 23.49 -6.20
CA ASP A 159 -2.71 22.95 -4.90
C ASP A 159 -2.18 21.51 -5.02
N ILE A 160 -2.82 20.69 -5.86
CA ILE A 160 -2.40 19.31 -6.12
C ILE A 160 -1.02 19.28 -6.79
N VAL A 161 -0.83 20.06 -7.86
CA VAL A 161 0.44 20.12 -8.60
C VAL A 161 1.55 20.65 -7.69
N ASP A 162 1.29 21.73 -6.97
CA ASP A 162 2.27 22.35 -6.08
C ASP A 162 2.75 21.37 -5.01
N ARG A 163 1.85 20.62 -4.36
CA ARG A 163 2.22 19.60 -3.37
C ARG A 163 3.01 18.44 -3.98
N ILE A 164 2.65 17.99 -5.18
CA ILE A 164 3.39 16.95 -5.91
C ILE A 164 4.82 17.40 -6.23
N VAL A 165 5.00 18.67 -6.60
CA VAL A 165 6.32 19.24 -6.92
C VAL A 165 7.13 19.48 -5.65
N GLN A 166 6.55 20.15 -4.65
CA GLN A 166 7.21 20.49 -3.37
C GLN A 166 7.72 19.25 -2.63
N HIS A 167 6.99 18.14 -2.68
CA HIS A 167 7.37 16.88 -2.03
C HIS A 167 8.03 15.88 -2.99
N ASN A 168 8.44 16.31 -4.20
CA ASN A 168 9.18 15.48 -5.16
C ASN A 168 8.46 14.18 -5.56
N LEU A 169 7.12 14.13 -5.46
CA LEU A 169 6.35 12.92 -5.70
C LEU A 169 6.34 12.50 -7.17
N HIS A 170 6.54 13.46 -8.07
CA HIS A 170 6.69 13.22 -9.50
C HIS A 170 7.93 12.36 -9.82
N MET A 171 8.97 12.39 -8.98
CA MET A 171 10.17 11.57 -9.16
C MET A 171 9.96 10.10 -8.75
N ILE A 172 8.91 9.78 -7.99
CA ILE A 172 8.63 8.41 -7.52
C ILE A 172 8.33 7.49 -8.72
N VAL A 173 7.54 7.98 -9.67
CA VAL A 173 7.12 7.21 -10.85
C VAL A 173 8.13 7.34 -11.99
N ILE A 174 8.86 8.46 -12.04
CA ILE A 174 9.80 8.80 -13.11
C ILE A 174 11.22 8.44 -12.67
N THR A 175 11.50 7.14 -12.51
CA THR A 175 12.87 6.64 -12.61
C THR A 175 13.05 6.08 -14.03
N TRP A 176 13.36 6.97 -14.98
CA TRP A 176 14.01 6.54 -16.21
C TRP A 176 15.44 6.12 -15.84
N PRO A 177 15.99 5.02 -16.40
CA PRO A 177 17.41 4.76 -16.27
C PRO A 177 18.17 5.95 -16.85
N GLN A 178 19.00 6.61 -16.04
CA GLN A 178 19.87 7.71 -16.49
C GLN A 178 20.98 7.25 -17.47
N GLU A 179 20.99 5.98 -17.88
CA GLU A 179 21.99 5.40 -18.77
C GLU A 179 21.70 5.53 -20.27
N LEU A 180 20.62 6.22 -20.66
CA LEU A 180 20.22 6.37 -22.08
C LEU A 180 20.45 7.76 -22.68
N PHE A 181 21.19 8.63 -21.99
CA PHE A 181 21.66 9.90 -22.54
C PHE A 181 23.19 9.98 -22.43
N ILE A 182 23.86 9.30 -23.36
CA ILE A 182 25.20 9.66 -23.84
C ILE A 182 25.07 9.91 -25.33
#